data_AF-A0A3D5EBT9-F1
#
_entry.id   AF-A0A3D5EBT9-F1
#
_cell.length_a   1.000
_cell.length_b   1.000
_cell.length_c   1.000
_cell.angle_alpha   90.00
_cell.angle_beta   90.00
_cell.angle_gamma   90.00
#
_symmetry.space_group_name_H-M   'P 1'
#
loop_
_entity.id
_entity.type
_entity.pdbx_description
1 polymer ?
#
loop_
_entity_poly.entity_id
_entity_poly.type
_entity_poly.pdbx_seq_one_letter_code
_entity_poly.pdbx_strand_id
1 'polypeptide(L)' 'MGLRFKVPHTLILLLSMMVVALIATWLVPQGFFTTTLSESGREMVVAGTYQTVAERHYLTPWDLLQAIPRAFAAAQDVI' A
#
# COMPACT_ATOMS: atom_id res chain seq x y z
N MET A 1 -14.89 -6.74 31.79
CA MET A 1 -14.45 -8.00 31.14
C MET A 1 -13.45 -7.63 30.05
N GLY A 2 -12.16 -7.59 30.39
CA GLY A 2 -11.12 -7.11 29.46
C GLY A 2 -10.96 -8.09 28.30
N LEU A 3 -11.00 -7.57 27.07
CA LEU A 3 -10.65 -8.34 25.88
C LEU A 3 -9.18 -8.76 26.02
N ARG A 4 -8.93 -10.02 26.37
CA ARG A 4 -7.58 -10.58 26.44
C ARG A 4 -7.08 -10.77 25.00
N PHE A 5 -6.49 -9.72 24.43
CA PHE A 5 -5.89 -9.74 23.10
C PHE A 5 -4.68 -10.67 23.09
N LYS A 6 -4.89 -11.91 22.61
CA LYS A 6 -3.80 -12.82 22.29
C LYS A 6 -3.30 -12.46 20.89
N VAL A 7 -1.99 -12.30 20.71
CA VAL A 7 -1.42 -12.01 19.39
C VAL A 7 -1.85 -13.12 18.43
N PRO A 8 -2.55 -12.79 17.33
CA PRO A 8 -3.01 -13.78 16.37
C PRO A 8 -1.82 -14.36 15.61
N HIS A 9 -2.03 -15.50 14.96
CA HIS A 9 -1.00 -16.12 14.12
C HIS A 9 -0.48 -15.14 13.05
N THR A 10 0.79 -15.25 12.67
CA THR A 10 1.47 -14.31 11.76
C THR A 10 0.73 -14.15 10.44
N LEU A 11 0.20 -15.23 9.86
CA LEU A 11 -0.61 -15.16 8.63
C LEU A 11 -1.88 -14.32 8.78
N ILE A 12 -2.55 -14.40 9.93
CA ILE A 12 -3.76 -13.60 10.22
C ILE A 12 -3.36 -12.13 10.43
N LEU A 13 -2.23 -11.89 11.09
CA LEU A 13 -1.69 -10.54 11.27
C LEU A 13 -1.41 -9.89 9.91
N LEU A 14 -0.70 -10.59 9.02
CA LEU A 14 -0.40 -10.10 7.68
C LEU A 14 -1.68 -9.87 6.86
N LEU A 15 -2.62 -10.81 6.88
CA LEU A 15 -3.91 -10.64 6.21
C LEU A 15 -4.66 -9.41 6.74
N SER A 16 -4.67 -9.20 8.06
CA SER A 16 -5.31 -8.03 8.67
C SER A 16 -4.65 -6.72 8.22
N MET A 17 -3.32 -6.69 8.09
CA MET A 17 -2.60 -5.53 7.57
C MET A 17 -2.97 -5.27 6.10
N MET A 18 -3.14 -6.30 5.29
CA MET A 18 -3.60 -6.14 3.89
C MET A 18 -5.02 -5.56 3.82
N VAL A 19 -5.93 -6.00 4.68
CA VAL A 19 -7.29 -5.43 4.77
C VAL A 19 -7.26 -3.96 5.19
N VAL A 20 -6.46 -3.62 6.20
CA VAL A 20 -6.28 -2.23 6.63
C VAL A 20 -5.71 -1.37 5.50
N ALA A 21 -4.73 -1.89 4.75
CA ALA A 21 -4.17 -1.20 3.59
C ALA A 21 -5.21 -0.96 2.49
N LEU A 22 -6.07 -1.95 2.18
CA LEU A 22 -7.17 -1.78 1.23
C LEU A 22 -8.10 -0.64 1.66
N ILE A 23 -8.53 -0.62 2.91
CA ILE A 23 -9.40 0.45 3.43
C ILE A 23 -8.68 1.80 3.33
N ALA A 24 -7.40 1.86 3.67
CA ALA A 24 -6.60 3.08 3.57
C ALA A 24 -6.55 3.64 2.13
N THR A 25 -6.63 2.79 1.09
CA THR A 25 -6.66 3.25 -0.31
C THR A 25 -7.90 4.08 -0.67
N TRP A 26 -8.99 3.97 0.09
CA TRP A 26 -10.19 4.78 -0.09
C TRP A 26 -10.12 6.12 0.66
N LEU A 27 -9.33 6.17 1.73
CA LEU A 27 -9.16 7.37 2.56
C LEU A 27 -8.05 8.27 2.01
N VAL A 28 -6.97 7.69 1.49
CA VAL A 28 -5.80 8.43 1.01
C VAL A 28 -5.98 8.80 -0.47
N PRO A 29 -5.94 10.10 -0.83
CA PRO A 29 -6.05 10.50 -2.23
C PRO A 29 -4.84 10.03 -3.04
N GLN A 30 -5.12 9.58 -4.25
CA GLN A 30 -4.09 9.20 -5.22
C GLN A 30 -3.48 10.45 -5.85
N GLY A 31 -2.17 10.53 -5.89
CA GLY A 31 -1.44 11.67 -6.43
C GLY A 31 0.05 11.45 -6.49
N PHE A 32 0.74 12.40 -7.13
CA PHE A 32 2.19 12.36 -7.34
C PHE A 32 2.80 13.72 -7.00
N PHE A 33 4.09 13.70 -6.66
CA PHE A 33 4.91 14.91 -6.54
C PHE A 33 5.71 15.11 -7.83
N THR A 34 5.94 16.35 -8.20
CA THR A 34 6.91 16.66 -9.26
C THR A 34 8.32 16.35 -8.76
N THR A 35 9.12 15.68 -9.59
CA THR A 35 10.55 15.43 -9.31
C THR A 35 11.43 16.35 -10.15
N THR A 36 12.55 16.77 -9.58
CA THR A 36 13.59 17.56 -10.26
C THR A 36 14.96 16.99 -9.97
N LEU A 37 15.89 17.11 -10.91
CA LEU A 37 17.29 16.74 -10.70
C LEU A 37 17.95 17.70 -9.70
N SER A 38 18.48 17.14 -8.62
CA SER A 38 19.35 17.82 -7.67
C SER A 38 20.69 18.17 -8.32
N GLU A 39 21.46 19.09 -7.74
CA GLU A 39 22.83 19.42 -8.14
C GLU A 39 23.76 18.19 -8.14
N SER A 40 23.41 17.17 -7.36
CA SER A 40 24.11 15.88 -7.28
C SER A 40 23.64 14.84 -8.33
N GLY A 41 22.74 15.21 -9.25
CA GLY A 41 22.19 14.33 -10.28
C GLY A 41 21.13 13.34 -9.80
N ARG A 42 20.61 13.50 -8.57
CA ARG A 42 19.56 12.65 -7.99
C ARG A 42 18.19 13.26 -8.20
N GLU A 43 17.19 12.45 -8.54
CA GLU A 43 15.79 12.89 -8.52
C GLU A 43 15.34 13.20 -7.09
N MET A 44 14.87 14.42 -6.86
CA MET A 44 14.28 14.86 -5.59
C MET A 44 12.86 15.36 -5.81
N VAL A 45 11.97 15.06 -4.86
CA VAL A 45 10.60 15.58 -4.87
C VAL A 45 10.58 17.07 -4.52
N VAL A 46 9.79 17.86 -5.26
CA VAL A 46 9.58 19.27 -4.99
C VAL A 46 8.47 19.43 -3.96
N ALA A 47 8.79 19.99 -2.79
CA ALA A 47 7.81 20.21 -1.73
C ALA A 47 6.66 21.14 -2.20
N GLY A 48 5.42 20.82 -1.80
CA GLY A 48 4.24 21.61 -2.16
C GLY A 48 3.68 21.35 -3.57
N THR A 49 4.29 20.46 -4.36
CA THR A 49 3.82 20.12 -5.72
C THR A 49 2.96 18.85 -5.79
N TYR A 50 2.37 18.45 -4.66
CA TYR A 50 1.46 17.30 -4.65
C TYR A 50 0.24 17.58 -5.53
N GLN A 51 0.03 16.74 -6.54
CA GLN A 51 -1.13 16.81 -7.43
C GLN A 51 -1.87 15.50 -7.42
N THR A 52 -3.18 15.55 -7.22
CA THR A 52 -4.04 14.37 -7.32
C THR A 52 -4.21 13.96 -8.78
N VAL A 53 -4.34 12.66 -9.03
CA VAL A 53 -4.66 12.15 -10.37
C VAL A 53 -6.07 12.56 -10.80
N ALA A 54 -6.25 12.83 -12.10
CA ALA A 54 -7.56 13.17 -12.67
C ALA A 54 -8.51 11.96 -12.66
N GLU A 55 -7.99 10.77 -12.98
CA GLU A 55 -8.73 9.51 -12.96
C GLU A 55 -8.25 8.67 -11.77
N ARG A 56 -9.17 8.34 -10.86
CA ARG A 56 -8.87 7.52 -9.67
C ARG A 56 -9.18 6.07 -9.94
N HIS A 57 -8.24 5.20 -9.58
CA HIS A 57 -8.45 3.76 -9.65
C HIS A 57 -8.80 3.20 -8.27
N TYR A 58 -10.03 2.75 -8.08
CA TYR A 58 -10.47 2.20 -6.81
C TYR A 58 -10.24 0.69 -6.75
N LEU A 59 -9.56 0.25 -5.70
CA LEU A 59 -9.41 -1.17 -5.42
C LEU A 59 -10.68 -1.70 -4.77
N THR A 60 -11.04 -2.92 -5.15
CA THR A 60 -12.18 -3.68 -4.64
C THR A 60 -11.71 -4.80 -3.72
N PRO A 61 -12.60 -5.39 -2.90
CA PRO A 61 -12.27 -6.59 -2.14
C PRO A 61 -11.82 -7.77 -3.01
N TRP A 62 -12.22 -7.81 -4.29
CA TRP A 62 -11.78 -8.84 -5.22
C TRP A 62 -10.29 -8.72 -5.57
N ASP A 63 -9.76 -7.50 -5.61
CA ASP A 63 -8.34 -7.25 -5.85
C ASP A 63 -7.48 -7.76 -4.70
N LEU A 64 -7.98 -7.66 -3.47
CA LEU A 64 -7.34 -8.24 -2.29
C LEU A 64 -7.26 -9.76 -2.37
N LEU A 65 -8.37 -10.42 -2.75
CA LEU A 65 -8.38 -11.88 -2.91
C LEU A 65 -7.40 -12.35 -4.00
N GLN A 66 -7.28 -11.61 -5.10
CA GLN A 66 -6.28 -11.87 -6.14
C GLN A 66 -4.85 -11.50 -5.74
N ALA A 67 -4.67 -10.55 -4.83
CA ALA A 67 -3.36 -10.15 -4.32
C ALA A 67 -2.73 -11.25 -3.46
N ILE A 68 -3.53 -12.05 -2.74
CA ILE A 68 -3.03 -13.12 -1.87
C ILE A 68 -2.23 -14.18 -2.66
N PRO A 69 -2.77 -14.86 -3.71
CA PRO A 69 -1.98 -15.80 -4.51
C PRO A 69 -0.76 -15.15 -5.18
N ARG A 70 -0.91 -13.92 -5.69
CA ARG A 70 0.22 -13.19 -6.30
C ARG A 70 1.34 -12.90 -5.32
N ALA A 71 1.01 -12.50 -4.09
CA ALA A 71 2.00 -12.24 -3.05
C ALA A 71 2.75 -13.53 -2.67
N PHE A 72 2.05 -14.68 -2.60
CA PHE A 72 2.71 -15.97 -2.41
C PHE A 72 3.64 -16.33 -3.56
N ALA A 73 3.23 -16.10 -4.81
CA ALA A 73 4.08 -16.34 -5.98
C ALA A 73 5.32 -15.43 -5.97
N ALA A 74 5.17 -14.13 -5.72
CA ALA A 74 6.29 -13.20 -5.64
C ALA A 74 7.26 -13.51 -4.48
N ALA A 75 6.76 -14.11 -3.39
CA ALA A 75 7.60 -14.55 -2.29
C ALA A 75 8.44 -15.80 -2.64
N GLN A 76 8.06 -16.57 -3.66
CA GLN A 76 8.84 -17.72 -4.12
C GLN A 76 10.14 -17.30 -4.81
N ASP A 77 10.16 -16.13 -5.48
CA ASP A 77 11.35 -15.60 -6.16
C ASP A 77 12.46 -15.16 -5.17
N VAL A 78 12.18 -15.17 -3.86
CA VAL A 78 13.13 -14.80 -2.80
C VAL A 78 14.07 -15.96 -2.41
N ILE A 79 13.87 -17.16 -2.97
CA ILE A 79 14.59 -18.40 -2.66
C ILE A 79 15.14 -19.03 -3.94
#